data_AF-A0A955QME4-F1
#
_entry.id   AF-A0A955QME4-F1
#
_cell.length_a   1.000
_cell.length_b   1.000
_cell.length_c   1.000
_cell.angle_alpha   90.00
_cell.angle_beta   90.00
_cell.angle_gamma   90.00
#
_symmetry.space_group_name_H-M   'P 1'
#
loop_
_entity.id
_entity.type
_entity.pdbx_description
1 polymer ?
#
loop_
_entity_poly.entity_id
_entity_poly.type
_entity_poly.pdbx_seq_one_letter_code
_entity_poly.pdbx_strand_id
1 'polypeptide(L)'
;MMIRAALLLLILFTFLPSVFADEVGETALDVQVREIAKTLRCTVCQTENIWESGAPLAKQMRDAIRERLELGQTEPEIRAYFLSRYGDYILMEPPKHGVNWLIWVAPFILLLVGGFFLYKEVVHWVKDTPTPPTQPLQPLDDQARKRLERELES
;
A
#
# COMPACT_ATOMS: atom_id res chain seq x y z
N MET A 1 -7.02 -10.55 43.77
CA MET A 1 -6.78 -11.94 43.29
C MET A 1 -7.50 -12.25 41.97
N MET A 2 -8.75 -11.81 41.79
CA MET A 2 -9.58 -12.13 40.61
C MET A 2 -9.07 -11.53 39.28
N ILE A 3 -8.44 -10.34 39.30
CA ILE A 3 -7.92 -9.68 38.10
C ILE A 3 -6.69 -10.42 37.51
N ARG A 4 -5.85 -11.02 38.37
CA ARG A 4 -4.70 -11.83 37.92
C ARG A 4 -5.15 -13.15 37.30
N ALA A 5 -6.24 -13.74 37.81
CA ALA A 5 -6.84 -14.93 37.21
C ALA A 5 -7.48 -14.62 35.85
N ALA A 6 -8.15 -13.48 35.71
CA ALA A 6 -8.74 -13.05 34.44
C ALA A 6 -7.66 -12.78 33.35
N LEU A 7 -6.54 -12.16 33.73
CA LEU A 7 -5.40 -11.95 32.83
C LEU A 7 -4.73 -13.25 32.39
N LEU A 8 -4.55 -14.21 33.30
CA LEU A 8 -4.00 -15.53 32.97
C LEU A 8 -4.92 -16.33 32.03
N LEU A 9 -6.24 -16.22 32.21
CA LEU A 9 -7.22 -16.91 31.38
C LEU A 9 -7.34 -16.29 29.98
N LEU A 10 -7.19 -14.96 29.86
CA LEU A 10 -7.15 -14.25 28.59
C LEU A 10 -5.86 -14.53 27.80
N ILE A 11 -4.71 -14.65 28.49
CA ILE A 11 -3.44 -15.08 27.87
C ILE A 11 -3.54 -16.53 27.38
N LEU A 12 -4.16 -17.43 28.15
CA LEU A 12 -4.34 -18.83 27.75
C LEU A 12 -5.22 -18.97 26.50
N PHE A 13 -6.22 -18.10 26.34
CA PHE A 13 -7.10 -18.11 25.15
C PHE A 13 -6.39 -17.64 23.87
N THR A 14 -5.38 -16.76 23.99
CA THR A 14 -4.55 -16.35 22.84
C THR A 14 -3.52 -17.40 22.40
N PHE A 15 -3.31 -18.43 23.23
CA PHE A 15 -2.39 -19.54 22.97
C PHE A 15 -3.12 -20.82 22.56
N LEU A 16 -4.34 -20.75 22.02
CA LEU A 16 -4.88 -21.89 21.28
C LEU A 16 -4.02 -22.08 20.02
N PRO A 17 -3.25 -23.18 19.88
CA PRO A 17 -2.65 -23.48 18.61
C PRO A 17 -3.79 -23.69 17.62
N SER A 18 -3.78 -22.94 16.52
CA SER A 18 -4.61 -23.26 15.36
C SER A 18 -4.19 -24.65 14.88
N VAL A 19 -4.96 -25.67 15.25
CA VAL A 19 -4.88 -26.99 14.64
C VAL A 19 -5.36 -26.82 13.20
N PHE A 20 -4.43 -26.59 12.28
CA PHE A 20 -4.71 -26.70 10.86
C PHE A 20 -4.98 -28.18 10.55
N ALA A 21 -6.17 -28.44 10.01
CA ALA A 21 -6.66 -29.76 9.70
C ALA A 21 -5.96 -30.36 8.46
N ASP A 22 -5.70 -31.66 8.56
CA ASP A 22 -5.45 -32.68 7.51
C ASP A 22 -4.74 -32.25 6.21
N GLU A 23 -3.47 -32.64 6.10
CA GLU A 23 -2.84 -32.89 4.81
C GLU A 23 -3.46 -34.15 4.18
N VAL A 24 -4.54 -33.95 3.41
CA VAL A 24 -4.94 -34.94 2.39
C VAL A 24 -3.77 -35.07 1.42
N GLY A 25 -3.29 -36.29 1.20
CA GLY A 25 -2.14 -36.60 0.34
C GLY A 25 -2.25 -35.93 -1.03
N GLU A 26 -1.60 -34.79 -1.16
CA GLU A 26 -1.67 -33.93 -2.34
C GLU A 26 -0.55 -34.31 -3.30
N THR A 27 -0.88 -34.51 -4.57
CA THR A 27 0.15 -34.81 -5.56
C THR A 27 0.97 -33.55 -5.84
N ALA A 28 2.23 -33.71 -6.26
CA ALA A 28 3.05 -32.58 -6.70
C ALA A 28 2.41 -31.79 -7.87
N LEU A 29 1.53 -32.44 -8.64
CA LEU A 29 0.74 -31.81 -9.69
C LEU A 29 -0.36 -30.93 -9.09
N ASP A 30 -1.08 -31.41 -8.08
CA ASP A 30 -2.16 -30.64 -7.43
C ASP A 30 -1.62 -29.39 -6.73
N VAL A 31 -0.42 -29.46 -6.14
CA VAL A 31 0.28 -28.29 -5.59
C VAL A 31 0.54 -27.26 -6.68
N GLN A 32 1.06 -27.69 -7.83
CA GLN A 32 1.33 -26.78 -8.96
C GLN A 32 0.05 -26.18 -9.52
N VAL A 33 -1.01 -26.98 -9.68
CA VAL A 33 -2.32 -26.49 -10.12
C VAL A 33 -2.83 -25.42 -9.16
N ARG A 34 -2.72 -25.64 -7.85
CA ARG A 34 -3.14 -24.69 -6.82
C ARG A 34 -2.36 -23.39 -6.91
N GLU A 35 -1.03 -23.45 -6.99
CA GLU A 35 -0.19 -22.25 -7.03
C GLU A 35 -0.49 -21.41 -8.27
N ILE A 36 -0.68 -22.03 -9.43
CA ILE A 36 -1.09 -21.32 -10.65
C ILE A 36 -2.50 -20.74 -10.49
N ALA A 37 -3.46 -21.53 -10.00
CA ALA A 37 -4.86 -21.12 -9.85
C ALA A 37 -5.06 -19.97 -8.85
N LYS A 38 -4.21 -19.84 -7.82
CA LYS A 38 -4.21 -18.68 -6.90
C LYS A 38 -3.76 -17.40 -7.58
N THR A 39 -2.89 -17.49 -8.59
CA THR A 39 -2.37 -16.31 -9.32
C THR A 39 -3.36 -15.76 -10.36
N LEU A 40 -4.43 -16.52 -10.63
CA LEU A 40 -5.46 -16.17 -11.59
C LEU A 40 -6.77 -15.84 -10.88
N ARG A 41 -7.39 -14.74 -11.29
CA ARG A 41 -8.68 -14.27 -10.80
C ARG A 41 -9.82 -14.99 -11.51
N CYS A 42 -10.90 -15.28 -10.79
CA CYS A 42 -12.13 -15.73 -11.43
C CYS A 42 -12.84 -14.54 -12.09
N THR A 43 -12.98 -14.55 -13.42
CA THR A 43 -13.57 -13.45 -14.20
C THR A 43 -15.08 -13.27 -13.99
N VAL A 44 -15.74 -14.28 -13.43
CA VAL A 44 -17.19 -14.27 -13.14
C VAL A 44 -17.50 -14.12 -11.66
N CYS A 45 -16.48 -14.07 -10.81
CA CYS A 45 -16.60 -13.98 -9.37
C CYS A 45 -16.23 -12.58 -8.90
N GLN A 46 -16.73 -12.14 -7.74
CA GLN A 46 -16.51 -10.77 -7.30
C GLN A 46 -15.04 -10.50 -6.93
N THR A 47 -14.48 -11.28 -6.02
CA THR A 47 -13.18 -10.97 -5.39
C THR A 47 -12.29 -12.19 -5.17
N GLU A 48 -12.63 -13.33 -5.77
CA GLU A 48 -11.96 -14.61 -5.49
C GLU A 48 -11.01 -15.01 -6.63
N ASN A 49 -9.97 -15.78 -6.28
CA ASN A 49 -9.14 -16.48 -7.24
C ASN A 49 -9.82 -17.76 -7.74
N ILE A 50 -9.25 -18.38 -8.78
CA ILE A 50 -9.80 -19.59 -9.40
C ILE A 50 -9.75 -20.81 -8.44
N TRP A 51 -8.81 -20.81 -7.50
CA TRP A 51 -8.66 -21.89 -6.52
C TRP A 51 -9.77 -21.87 -5.45
N GLU A 52 -10.00 -20.71 -4.86
CA GLU A 52 -10.97 -20.50 -3.77
C GLU A 52 -12.41 -20.46 -4.28
N SER A 53 -12.62 -20.04 -5.53
CA SER A 53 -13.97 -19.88 -6.01
C SER A 53 -14.66 -21.19 -6.35
N GLY A 54 -15.91 -21.28 -5.89
CA GLY A 54 -16.85 -22.38 -6.18
C GLY A 54 -17.56 -22.28 -7.53
N ALA A 55 -17.28 -21.27 -8.36
CA ALA A 55 -17.95 -21.09 -9.63
C ALA A 55 -17.68 -22.26 -10.61
N PRO A 56 -18.66 -22.67 -11.44
CA PRO A 56 -18.46 -23.71 -12.45
C PRO A 56 -17.33 -23.40 -13.43
N LEU A 57 -17.15 -22.12 -13.78
CA LEU A 57 -16.05 -21.67 -14.63
C LEU A 57 -14.69 -21.85 -13.93
N ALA A 58 -14.59 -21.51 -12.65
CA ALA A 58 -13.36 -21.68 -11.88
C ALA A 58 -12.93 -23.15 -11.84
N LYS A 59 -13.88 -24.09 -11.68
CA LYS A 59 -13.60 -25.53 -11.77
C LYS A 59 -13.05 -25.91 -13.15
N GLN A 60 -13.70 -25.49 -14.24
CA GLN A 60 -13.22 -25.76 -15.60
C GLN A 60 -11.81 -25.21 -15.86
N MET A 61 -11.50 -24.03 -15.30
CA MET A 61 -10.17 -23.43 -15.44
C MET A 61 -9.11 -24.22 -14.64
N ARG A 62 -9.43 -24.74 -13.46
CA ARG A 62 -8.54 -25.65 -12.70
C ARG A 62 -8.25 -26.93 -13.47
N ASP A 63 -9.28 -27.52 -14.09
CA ASP A 63 -9.12 -28.71 -14.92
C ASP A 63 -8.24 -28.43 -16.15
N ALA A 64 -8.41 -27.26 -16.79
CA ALA A 64 -7.56 -26.82 -17.90
C ALA A 64 -6.10 -26.53 -17.49
N ILE A 65 -5.86 -26.02 -16.27
CA ILE A 65 -4.50 -25.86 -15.74
C ILE A 65 -3.84 -27.23 -15.55
N ARG A 66 -4.57 -28.20 -14.99
CA ARG A 66 -4.07 -29.56 -14.78
C ARG A 66 -3.67 -30.22 -16.09
N GLU A 67 -4.56 -30.19 -17.09
CA GLU A 67 -4.28 -30.74 -18.43
C GLU A 67 -3.00 -30.11 -19.04
N ARG A 68 -2.82 -28.81 -18.89
CA ARG A 68 -1.63 -28.11 -19.42
C ARG A 68 -0.34 -28.46 -18.71
N LEU A 69 -0.39 -28.65 -17.39
CA LEU A 69 0.76 -29.14 -16.63
C LEU A 69 1.12 -30.57 -17.02
N GLU A 70 0.13 -31.42 -17.29
CA GLU A 70 0.34 -32.78 -17.80
C GLU A 70 0.95 -32.78 -19.21
N LEU A 71 0.62 -31.77 -20.04
CA LEU A 71 1.26 -31.52 -21.33
C LEU A 71 2.70 -30.98 -21.22
N GLY A 72 3.22 -30.78 -20.00
CA GLY A 72 4.58 -30.27 -19.76
C GLY A 72 4.74 -28.77 -19.96
N GLN A 73 3.63 -28.02 -20.00
CA GLN A 73 3.70 -26.56 -20.12
C GLN A 73 4.18 -25.91 -18.84
N THR A 74 4.92 -24.82 -18.99
CA THR A 74 5.42 -24.04 -17.85
C THR A 74 4.34 -23.06 -17.35
N GLU A 75 4.43 -22.66 -16.09
CA GLU A 75 3.57 -21.63 -15.48
C GLU A 75 3.39 -20.35 -16.34
N PRO A 76 4.45 -19.71 -16.89
CA PRO A 76 4.28 -18.54 -17.75
C PRO A 76 3.53 -18.84 -19.05
N GLU A 77 3.67 -20.03 -19.64
CA GLU A 77 2.91 -20.43 -20.83
C GLU A 77 1.43 -20.63 -20.52
N ILE A 78 1.13 -21.24 -19.36
CA ILE A 78 -0.24 -21.42 -18.88
C ILE A 78 -0.88 -20.04 -18.62
N ARG A 79 -0.16 -19.12 -17.97
CA ARG A 79 -0.64 -17.74 -17.79
C ARG A 79 -0.87 -17.02 -19.11
N ALA A 80 0.05 -17.16 -20.08
CA ALA A 80 -0.09 -16.58 -21.40
C ALA A 80 -1.32 -17.13 -22.15
N TYR A 81 -1.62 -18.42 -22.00
CA TYR A 81 -2.83 -19.02 -22.54
C TYR A 81 -4.10 -18.35 -21.99
N PHE A 82 -4.19 -18.21 -20.67
CA PHE A 82 -5.33 -17.55 -20.03
C PHE A 82 -5.40 -16.06 -20.38
N LEU A 83 -4.26 -15.37 -20.43
CA LEU A 83 -4.17 -13.97 -20.84
C LEU A 83 -4.69 -13.75 -22.26
N SER A 84 -4.34 -14.62 -23.21
CA SER A 84 -4.78 -14.50 -24.60
C SER A 84 -6.31 -14.62 -24.77
N ARG A 85 -6.99 -15.27 -23.82
CA ARG A 85 -8.43 -15.57 -23.88
C ARG A 85 -9.29 -14.64 -23.02
N TYR A 86 -8.76 -14.18 -21.88
CA TYR A 86 -9.50 -13.39 -20.89
C TYR A 86 -8.93 -11.98 -20.67
N GLY A 87 -7.77 -11.66 -21.28
CA GLY A 87 -7.10 -10.37 -21.14
C GLY A 87 -6.38 -10.18 -19.81
N ASP A 88 -5.82 -8.98 -19.58
CA ASP A 88 -4.99 -8.69 -18.40
C ASP A 88 -5.73 -8.80 -17.06
N TYR A 89 -7.06 -8.68 -17.07
CA TYR A 89 -7.89 -8.73 -15.87
C TYR A 89 -7.91 -10.10 -15.17
N ILE A 90 -7.49 -11.16 -15.87
CA ILE A 90 -7.41 -12.50 -15.28
C ILE A 90 -6.23 -12.67 -14.34
N LEU A 91 -5.17 -11.87 -14.46
CA LEU A 91 -4.06 -11.95 -13.52
C LEU A 91 -4.42 -11.20 -12.24
N MET A 92 -4.14 -11.81 -11.09
CA MET A 92 -4.26 -11.13 -9.79
C MET A 92 -3.35 -9.89 -9.73
N GLU A 93 -2.20 -9.94 -10.39
CA GLU A 93 -1.26 -8.83 -10.48
C GLU A 93 -1.19 -8.32 -11.92
N PRO A 94 -1.50 -7.04 -12.16
CA PRO A 94 -1.41 -6.47 -13.49
C PRO A 94 0.06 -6.47 -13.93
N PRO A 95 0.35 -6.90 -15.16
CA PRO A 95 1.74 -7.02 -15.59
C PRO A 95 2.39 -5.63 -15.64
N LYS A 96 3.65 -5.52 -15.19
CA LYS A 96 4.38 -4.25 -15.03
C LYS A 96 4.91 -3.67 -16.35
N HIS A 97 4.26 -3.92 -17.48
CA HIS A 97 4.68 -3.41 -18.78
C HIS A 97 3.64 -2.43 -19.38
N GLY A 98 4.10 -1.53 -20.25
CA GLY A 98 3.25 -0.57 -20.94
C GLY A 98 2.69 0.54 -20.04
N VAL A 99 1.40 0.85 -20.20
CA VAL A 99 0.70 1.96 -19.52
C VAL A 99 0.71 1.80 -18.00
N ASN A 100 0.75 0.56 -17.49
CA ASN A 100 0.80 0.29 -16.06
C ASN A 100 2.06 0.91 -15.42
N TRP A 101 3.19 0.93 -16.13
CA TRP A 101 4.41 1.57 -15.62
C TRP A 101 4.24 3.09 -15.46
N LEU A 102 3.50 3.74 -16.37
CA LEU A 102 3.24 5.18 -16.29
C LEU A 102 2.46 5.55 -15.03
N ILE A 103 1.48 4.72 -14.65
CA ILE A 103 0.71 4.91 -13.41
C ILE A 103 1.61 4.83 -12.17
N TRP A 104 2.61 3.95 -12.19
CA TRP A 104 3.59 3.82 -11.10
C TRP A 104 4.57 5.00 -11.04
N VAL A 105 4.93 5.60 -12.18
CA VAL A 105 5.88 6.73 -12.23
C VAL A 105 5.21 8.10 -12.04
N ALA A 106 3.94 8.22 -12.45
CA ALA A 106 3.14 9.43 -12.32
C ALA A 106 3.17 10.10 -10.93
N PRO A 107 3.01 9.38 -9.79
CA PRO A 107 3.04 10.02 -8.47
C PRO A 107 4.38 10.67 -8.15
N PHE A 108 5.49 10.08 -8.59
CA PHE A 108 6.83 10.65 -8.39
C PHE A 108 7.05 11.90 -9.22
N ILE A 109 6.61 11.90 -10.48
CA ILE A 109 6.67 13.08 -11.36
C ILE A 109 5.85 14.22 -10.74
N LEU A 110 4.62 13.93 -10.31
CA LEU A 110 3.74 14.93 -9.70
C LEU A 110 4.38 15.53 -8.44
N LEU A 111 5.00 14.71 -7.60
CA LEU A 111 5.66 15.14 -6.38
C LEU A 111 6.91 16.01 -6.68
N LEU A 112 7.72 15.64 -7.68
CA LEU A 112 8.88 16.43 -8.09
C LEU A 112 8.47 17.78 -8.67
N VAL A 113 7.49 17.80 -9.56
CA VAL A 113 7.01 19.02 -10.21
C VAL A 113 6.32 19.92 -9.19
N GLY A 114 5.38 19.39 -8.41
CA GLY A 114 4.70 20.13 -7.36
C GLY A 114 5.65 20.65 -6.30
N GLY A 115 6.57 19.80 -5.82
CA GLY A 115 7.60 20.18 -4.86
C GLY A 115 8.54 21.27 -5.38
N PHE A 116 8.93 21.21 -6.65
CA PHE A 116 9.76 22.24 -7.28
C PHE A 116 9.07 23.61 -7.33
N PHE A 117 7.79 23.66 -7.74
CA PHE A 117 7.03 24.92 -7.78
C PHE A 117 6.81 25.48 -6.38
N LEU A 118 6.44 24.65 -5.41
CA LEU A 118 6.30 25.06 -4.01
C LEU A 118 7.62 25.59 -3.44
N TYR A 119 8.73 24.89 -3.68
CA TYR A 119 10.05 25.34 -3.25
C TYR A 119 10.40 26.71 -3.82
N LYS A 120 10.19 26.92 -5.14
CA LYS A 120 10.44 28.20 -5.79
C LYS A 120 9.62 29.33 -5.15
N GLU A 121 8.33 29.07 -4.88
CA GLU A 121 7.43 30.07 -4.31
C GLU A 121 7.80 30.42 -2.86
N VAL A 122 8.11 29.42 -2.04
CA VAL A 122 8.56 29.61 -0.66
C VAL A 122 9.88 30.40 -0.61
N VAL A 123 10.85 30.06 -1.47
CA VAL A 123 12.13 30.79 -1.52
C VAL A 123 11.91 32.24 -1.98
N HIS A 124 10.99 32.48 -2.90
CA HIS A 124 10.64 33.83 -3.33
C HIS A 124 10.05 34.63 -2.16
N TRP A 125 9.07 34.07 -1.45
CA TRP A 125 8.42 34.72 -0.31
C TRP A 125 9.40 35.03 0.84
N VAL A 126 10.33 34.11 1.14
CA VAL A 126 11.33 34.34 2.19
C VAL A 126 12.26 35.50 1.81
N LYS A 127 12.67 35.59 0.54
CA LYS A 127 13.53 36.69 0.05
C LYS A 127 12.82 38.04 0.04
N ASP A 128 11.52 38.05 -0.19
CA ASP A 128 10.71 39.27 -0.23
C ASP A 128 10.32 39.77 1.17
N THR A 129 10.72 39.07 2.24
CA THR A 129 10.55 39.56 3.61
C THR A 129 11.39 40.82 3.78
N PRO A 130 10.77 42.02 3.93
CA PRO A 130 11.54 43.24 4.11
C PRO A 130 12.31 43.08 5.42
N THR A 131 13.64 43.16 5.36
CA THR A 131 14.45 43.22 6.58
C THR A 131 13.95 44.44 7.35
N PRO A 132 13.42 44.27 8.58
CA PRO A 132 12.97 45.41 9.36
C PRO A 132 14.14 46.39 9.45
N PRO A 133 13.94 47.68 9.16
CA PRO A 133 15.02 48.64 9.18
C PRO A 133 15.73 48.50 10.52
N THR A 134 17.03 48.20 10.48
CA THR A 134 17.87 48.16 11.68
C THR A 134 17.94 49.58 12.21
N GLN A 135 16.96 49.97 13.01
CA GLN A 135 17.02 51.19 13.79
C GLN A 135 18.22 50.99 14.73
N PRO A 136 19.24 51.86 14.64
CA PRO A 136 20.27 51.91 15.67
C PRO A 136 19.53 52.03 17.00
N LEU A 137 19.88 51.21 18.01
CA LEU A 137 19.27 51.24 19.33
C LEU A 137 19.18 52.70 19.80
N GLN A 138 18.01 53.30 19.65
CA GLN A 138 17.83 54.70 19.96
C GLN A 138 17.88 54.80 21.48
N PRO A 139 18.72 55.68 22.04
CA PRO A 139 18.67 55.92 23.47
C PRO A 139 17.24 56.34 23.82
N LEU A 140 16.66 55.66 24.81
CA LEU A 140 15.27 55.80 25.24
C LEU A 140 14.88 57.29 25.22
N ASP A 141 13.86 57.65 24.44
CA ASP A 141 13.47 59.05 24.30
C ASP A 141 13.06 59.61 25.67
N ASP A 142 13.26 60.91 25.88
CA ASP A 142 13.02 61.52 27.20
C ASP A 142 11.54 61.45 27.59
N GLN A 143 10.66 61.22 26.61
CA GLN A 143 9.24 61.00 26.81
C GLN A 143 8.94 59.60 27.37
N ALA A 144 9.54 58.52 26.85
CA ALA A 144 9.38 57.19 27.40
C ALA A 144 10.06 57.07 28.77
N ARG A 145 11.19 57.75 28.99
CA ARG A 145 11.81 57.85 30.33
C ARG A 145 10.82 58.42 31.36
N LYS A 146 10.23 59.57 31.08
CA LYS A 146 9.23 60.21 31.97
C LYS A 146 7.96 59.37 32.17
N ARG A 147 7.59 58.54 31.18
CA ARG A 147 6.45 57.62 31.31
C ARG A 147 6.77 56.46 32.26
N LEU A 148 7.97 55.88 32.15
CA LEU A 148 8.47 54.84 33.07
C LEU A 148 8.64 55.36 34.50
N GLU A 149 9.17 56.56 34.67
CA GLU A 149 9.31 57.19 36.00
C GLU A 149 7.94 57.35 36.67
N ARG A 150 6.92 57.77 35.91
CA ARG A 150 5.55 57.90 36.42
C ARG A 150 4.90 56.56 36.82
N GLU A 151 5.26 55.47 36.14
CA GLU A 151 4.81 54.11 36.49
C GLU A 151 5.55 53.53 37.70
N LEU A 152 6.81 53.94 37.92
CA LEU A 152 7.61 53.51 39.07
C LEU A 152 7.26 54.27 40.35
N GLU A 153 6.78 55.51 40.23
CA GLU A 153 6.32 56.34 41.36
C GLU A 153 4.85 56.09 41.76
N SER A 154 4.10 55.31 40.99
CA SER A 154 2.72 54.87 41.29
C SER A 154 2.68 53.51 41.95
#